data_AF-A0A544TA94-F1
#
_entry.id   AF-A0A544TA94-F1
#
_cell.length_a   1.000
_cell.length_b   1.000
_cell.length_c   1.000
_cell.angle_alpha   90.00
_cell.angle_beta   90.00
_cell.angle_gamma   90.00
#
_symmetry.space_group_name_H-M   'P 1'
#
loop_
_entity.id
_entity.type
_entity.pdbx_description
1 polymer ?
#
loop_
_entity_poly.entity_id
_entity_poly.type
_entity_poly.pdbx_seq_one_letter_code
_entity_poly.pdbx_strand_id
1 'polypeptide(L)'
;MKEYVKTGFIILIGIFVVLFIWLKLIDLAFTDDKDIFLEAIGLIGTVVGGVISGGLTLIGVKLTLDYYTKSEKVDQYPIKIRKIHRLNNRLKNLSNYLMKYEVRDVKFIKKEIDYLLDEASEIDSLIFSNIVSIESKITNYLIPKHDECIGKDETGNKVFYPSPDYLEVQLSTVDLIDSIAKHLIKFKSKYQRDLNKYIN
;
A
#
# COMPACT_ATOMS: atom_id res chain seq x y z
N MET A 1 0.59 -25.06 0.14
CA MET A 1 1.87 -25.41 0.81
C MET A 1 2.13 -26.92 0.79
N LYS A 2 1.19 -27.78 1.21
CA LYS A 2 1.37 -29.26 1.20
C LYS A 2 1.65 -29.88 -0.19
N GLU A 3 1.01 -29.39 -1.26
CA GLU A 3 1.22 -29.93 -2.62
C GLU A 3 2.60 -29.57 -3.22
N TYR A 4 3.09 -28.35 -2.95
CA TYR A 4 4.42 -27.93 -3.39
C TYR A 4 5.53 -28.74 -2.69
N VAL A 5 5.34 -29.08 -1.41
CA VAL A 5 6.27 -29.94 -0.66
C VAL A 5 6.30 -31.35 -1.23
N LYS A 6 5.13 -31.94 -1.56
CA LYS A 6 5.05 -33.26 -2.22
C LYS A 6 5.73 -33.28 -3.59
N THR A 7 5.45 -32.26 -4.40
CA THR A 7 6.02 -32.14 -5.76
C THR A 7 7.55 -31.97 -5.69
N GLY A 8 8.04 -31.12 -4.78
CA GLY A 8 9.48 -30.95 -4.54
C GLY A 8 10.16 -32.24 -4.09
N PHE A 9 9.50 -33.03 -3.24
CA PHE A 9 10.04 -34.32 -2.77
C PHE A 9 10.15 -35.36 -3.89
N ILE A 10 9.15 -35.42 -4.79
CA ILE A 10 9.18 -36.31 -5.97
C ILE A 10 10.31 -35.91 -6.94
N ILE A 11 10.48 -34.61 -7.20
CA ILE A 11 11.57 -34.11 -8.05
C ILE A 11 12.93 -34.43 -7.44
N LEU A 12 13.09 -34.24 -6.12
CA LEU A 12 14.32 -34.56 -5.40
C LEU A 12 14.67 -36.05 -5.55
N ILE A 13 13.71 -36.94 -5.32
CA ILE A 13 13.90 -38.39 -5.49
C ILE A 13 14.28 -38.71 -6.95
N GLY A 14 13.62 -38.09 -7.92
CA GLY A 14 13.93 -38.27 -9.34
C GLY A 14 15.38 -37.89 -9.68
N ILE A 15 15.87 -36.77 -9.14
CA ILE A 15 17.26 -36.33 -9.31
C ILE A 15 18.24 -37.34 -8.71
N PHE A 16 17.96 -37.85 -7.51
CA PHE A 16 18.80 -38.88 -6.87
C PHE A 16 18.82 -40.18 -7.66
N VAL A 17 17.66 -40.65 -8.15
CA VAL A 17 17.58 -41.87 -8.97
C VAL A 17 18.41 -41.74 -10.24
N VAL A 18 18.30 -40.60 -10.94
CA VAL A 18 19.11 -40.34 -12.14
C VAL A 18 20.60 -40.30 -11.79
N LEU A 19 21.00 -39.62 -10.71
CA LEU A 19 22.39 -39.59 -10.23
C LEU A 19 22.93 -40.99 -9.91
N PHE A 20 22.15 -41.85 -9.25
CA PHE A 20 22.56 -43.23 -8.95
C PHE A 20 22.72 -44.09 -10.20
N ILE A 21 21.86 -43.89 -11.21
CA ILE A 21 21.98 -44.57 -12.51
C ILE A 21 23.28 -44.14 -13.20
N TRP A 22 23.58 -42.84 -13.24
CA TRP A 22 24.82 -42.33 -13.83
C TRP A 22 26.06 -42.87 -13.10
N LEU A 23 26.06 -42.88 -11.77
CA LEU A 23 27.15 -43.46 -10.98
C LEU A 23 27.35 -44.95 -11.29
N LYS A 24 26.27 -45.72 -11.45
CA LYS A 24 26.34 -47.14 -11.81
C LYS A 24 26.82 -47.39 -13.25
N LEU A 25 26.46 -46.52 -14.18
CA LEU A 25 26.97 -46.59 -15.56
C LEU A 25 28.46 -46.27 -15.64
N ILE A 26 28.92 -45.29 -14.85
CA ILE A 26 30.35 -44.93 -14.76
C ILE A 26 31.16 -46.07 -14.11
N ASP A 27 30.65 -46.66 -13.02
CA ASP A 27 31.23 -47.83 -12.34
C ASP A 27 31.40 -49.04 -13.30
N LEU A 28 30.40 -49.27 -14.16
CA LEU A 28 30.39 -50.38 -15.13
C LEU A 28 31.21 -50.09 -16.39
N ALA A 29 31.34 -48.83 -16.81
CA ALA A 29 32.08 -48.44 -18.01
C ALA A 29 33.60 -48.29 -17.77
N PHE A 30 34.02 -47.99 -16.54
CA PHE A 30 35.42 -47.66 -16.20
C PHE A 30 35.98 -48.51 -15.05
N THR A 31 35.51 -49.77 -14.94
CA THR A 31 35.88 -50.67 -13.82
C THR A 31 37.39 -50.88 -13.65
N ASP A 32 38.16 -50.82 -14.74
CA ASP A 32 39.62 -51.00 -14.73
C ASP A 32 40.42 -49.69 -14.63
N ASP A 33 39.78 -48.53 -14.80
CA ASP A 33 40.44 -47.22 -14.92
C ASP A 33 40.02 -46.27 -13.79
N LYS A 34 40.65 -46.47 -12.62
CA LYS A 34 40.28 -45.83 -11.34
C LYS A 34 40.40 -44.30 -11.37
N ASP A 35 41.31 -43.76 -12.19
CA ASP A 35 41.53 -42.32 -12.28
C ASP A 35 40.34 -41.61 -12.95
N ILE A 36 39.80 -42.20 -14.03
CA ILE A 36 38.61 -41.69 -14.74
C ILE A 36 37.37 -41.76 -13.84
N PHE A 37 37.24 -42.83 -13.04
CA PHE A 37 36.18 -42.97 -12.06
C PHE A 37 36.21 -41.87 -10.98
N LEU A 38 37.40 -41.55 -10.46
CA LEU A 38 37.59 -40.47 -9.47
C LEU A 38 37.28 -39.09 -10.04
N GLU A 39 37.71 -38.79 -11.26
CA GLU A 39 37.40 -37.53 -11.95
C GLU A 39 35.90 -37.36 -12.20
N ALA A 40 35.22 -38.43 -12.63
CA ALA A 40 33.78 -38.42 -12.87
C ALA A 40 32.95 -38.20 -11.59
N ILE A 41 33.36 -38.81 -10.47
CA ILE A 41 32.75 -38.55 -9.15
C ILE A 41 33.00 -37.10 -8.71
N GLY A 42 34.21 -36.57 -8.93
CA GLY A 42 34.54 -35.17 -8.64
C GLY A 42 33.64 -34.20 -9.38
N LEU A 43 33.41 -34.43 -10.68
CA LEU A 43 32.52 -33.61 -11.51
C LEU A 43 31.08 -33.66 -10.99
N ILE A 44 30.55 -34.85 -10.69
CA ILE A 44 29.20 -35.03 -10.13
C ILE A 44 29.07 -34.31 -8.77
N GLY A 45 30.05 -34.48 -7.88
CA GLY A 45 30.06 -33.82 -6.58
C GLY A 45 30.06 -32.29 -6.68
N THR A 46 30.76 -31.74 -7.68
CA THR A 46 30.81 -30.29 -7.92
C THR A 46 29.48 -29.75 -8.45
N VAL A 47 28.82 -30.48 -9.37
CA VAL A 47 27.50 -30.11 -9.89
C VAL A 47 26.43 -30.19 -8.80
N VAL A 48 26.41 -31.27 -8.03
CA VAL A 48 25.46 -31.44 -6.91
C VAL A 48 25.71 -30.39 -5.82
N GLY A 49 26.98 -30.14 -5.46
CA GLY A 49 27.36 -29.11 -4.51
C GLY A 49 26.98 -27.70 -4.97
N GLY A 50 27.15 -27.39 -6.26
CA GLY A 50 26.75 -26.13 -6.86
C GLY A 50 25.24 -25.90 -6.86
N VAL A 51 24.44 -26.94 -7.18
CA VAL A 51 22.98 -26.85 -7.18
C VAL A 51 22.42 -26.71 -5.76
N ILE A 52 22.93 -27.49 -4.80
CA ILE A 52 22.47 -27.42 -3.40
C ILE A 52 22.84 -26.07 -2.79
N SER A 53 24.09 -25.60 -2.98
CA SER A 53 24.52 -24.30 -2.46
C SER A 53 23.74 -23.15 -3.07
N GLY A 54 23.57 -23.12 -4.41
CA GLY A 54 22.76 -22.11 -5.08
C GLY A 54 21.29 -22.13 -4.64
N GLY A 55 20.70 -23.31 -4.45
CA GLY A 55 19.34 -23.47 -3.94
C GLY A 55 19.17 -22.94 -2.51
N LEU A 56 20.11 -23.24 -1.61
CA LEU A 56 20.11 -22.72 -0.24
C LEU A 56 20.24 -21.20 -0.20
N THR A 57 21.08 -20.61 -1.06
CA THR A 57 21.21 -19.15 -1.17
C THR A 57 19.90 -18.50 -1.61
N LEU A 58 19.21 -19.05 -2.62
CA LEU A 58 17.93 -18.53 -3.08
C LEU A 58 16.84 -18.61 -1.99
N ILE A 59 16.81 -19.70 -1.22
CA ILE A 59 15.90 -19.84 -0.08
C ILE A 59 16.23 -18.79 0.99
N GLY A 60 17.52 -18.59 1.29
CA GLY A 60 17.98 -17.58 2.23
C GLY A 60 17.54 -16.16 1.83
N VAL A 61 17.82 -15.76 0.58
CA VAL A 61 17.41 -14.44 0.05
C VAL A 61 15.89 -14.27 0.14
N LYS A 62 15.12 -15.30 -0.23
CA LYS A 62 13.66 -15.25 -0.16
C LYS A 62 13.16 -15.06 1.26
N LEU A 63 13.68 -15.82 2.23
CA LEU A 63 13.31 -15.69 3.64
C LEU A 63 13.66 -14.30 4.19
N THR A 64 14.82 -13.77 3.82
CA THR A 64 15.24 -12.42 4.19
C THR A 64 14.30 -11.36 3.63
N LEU A 65 13.92 -11.45 2.35
CA LEU A 65 12.96 -10.53 1.73
C LEU A 65 11.57 -10.61 2.38
N ASP A 66 11.09 -11.82 2.66
CA ASP A 66 9.82 -12.04 3.34
C ASP A 66 9.83 -11.44 4.75
N TYR A 67 10.94 -11.59 5.48
CA TYR A 67 11.15 -11.00 6.80
C TYR A 67 11.17 -9.47 6.75
N TYR A 68 11.94 -8.87 5.83
CA TYR A 68 11.97 -7.42 5.67
C TYR A 68 10.60 -6.85 5.31
N THR A 69 9.90 -7.48 4.36
CA THR A 69 8.55 -7.05 3.95
C THR A 69 7.56 -7.15 5.10
N LYS A 70 7.66 -8.21 5.92
CA LYS A 70 6.83 -8.40 7.10
C LYS A 70 7.12 -7.34 8.16
N SER A 71 8.39 -7.11 8.49
CA SER A 71 8.82 -6.10 9.46
C SER A 71 8.36 -4.71 9.05
N GLU A 72 8.62 -4.32 7.80
CA GLU A 72 8.24 -3.02 7.26
C GLU A 72 6.72 -2.78 7.38
N LYS A 73 5.90 -3.79 7.08
CA LYS A 73 4.44 -3.68 7.20
C LYS A 73 3.97 -3.59 8.66
N VAL A 74 4.58 -4.36 9.56
CA VAL A 74 4.28 -4.28 11.00
C VAL A 74 4.60 -2.90 11.55
N ASP A 75 5.67 -2.27 11.08
CA ASP A 75 6.10 -0.94 11.55
C ASP A 75 5.29 0.19 10.89
N GLN A 76 5.04 0.12 9.58
CA GLN A 76 4.38 1.20 8.84
C GLN A 76 2.86 1.22 8.98
N TYR A 77 2.19 0.06 9.07
CA TYR A 77 0.72 0.02 9.07
C TYR A 77 0.08 0.72 10.28
N PRO A 78 0.58 0.58 11.52
CA PRO A 78 0.08 1.36 12.65
C PRO A 78 0.16 2.87 12.40
N ILE A 79 1.25 3.34 11.80
CA ILE A 79 1.45 4.76 11.43
C ILE A 79 0.41 5.19 10.41
N LYS A 80 0.21 4.41 9.33
CA LYS A 80 -0.80 4.68 8.30
C LYS A 80 -2.21 4.69 8.88
N ILE A 81 -2.55 3.75 9.77
CA ILE A 81 -3.86 3.70 10.46
C ILE A 81 -4.08 4.97 11.29
N ARG A 82 -3.06 5.43 12.02
CA ARG A 82 -3.14 6.67 12.81
C ARG A 82 -3.36 7.89 11.92
N LYS A 83 -2.63 8.01 10.81
CA LYS A 83 -2.80 9.09 9.82
C LYS A 83 -4.20 9.09 9.21
N ILE A 84 -4.69 7.93 8.76
CA ILE A 84 -6.07 7.79 8.25
C ILE A 84 -7.10 8.25 9.29
N HIS A 85 -6.88 7.97 10.57
CA HIS A 85 -7.78 8.44 11.63
C HIS A 85 -7.75 9.97 11.79
N ARG A 86 -6.56 10.58 11.79
CA ARG A 86 -6.40 12.05 11.87
C ARG A 86 -7.03 12.74 10.67
N LEU A 87 -6.75 12.23 9.47
CA LEU A 87 -7.30 12.71 8.21
C LEU A 87 -8.83 12.64 8.18
N ASN A 88 -9.43 11.54 8.67
CA ASN A 88 -10.89 11.43 8.79
C ASN A 88 -11.49 12.45 9.78
N ASN A 89 -10.84 12.69 10.92
CA ASN A 89 -11.31 13.69 11.89
C ASN A 89 -11.23 15.11 11.31
N ARG A 90 -10.16 15.42 10.57
CA ARG A 90 -9.96 16.69 9.87
C ARG A 90 -11.02 16.90 8.79
N LEU A 91 -11.30 15.89 7.97
CA LEU A 91 -12.37 15.94 6.97
C LEU A 91 -13.74 16.24 7.60
N LYS A 92 -14.06 15.61 8.73
CA LYS A 92 -15.29 15.92 9.47
C LYS A 92 -15.31 17.35 9.99
N ASN A 93 -14.18 17.84 10.51
CA ASN A 93 -14.08 19.23 10.95
C ASN A 93 -14.26 20.21 9.79
N LEU A 94 -13.67 19.91 8.62
CA LEU A 94 -13.86 20.68 7.40
C LEU A 94 -15.32 20.65 6.96
N SER A 95 -15.96 19.49 6.90
CA SER A 95 -17.39 19.34 6.58
C SER A 95 -18.27 20.18 7.51
N ASN A 96 -18.08 20.03 8.83
CA ASN A 96 -18.79 20.81 9.84
C ASN A 96 -18.55 22.32 9.72
N TYR A 97 -17.31 22.72 9.37
CA TYR A 97 -16.97 24.12 9.14
C TYR A 97 -17.66 24.67 7.89
N LEU A 98 -17.64 23.91 6.79
CA LEU A 98 -18.30 24.29 5.55
C LEU A 98 -19.80 24.41 5.72
N MET A 99 -20.43 23.69 6.65
CA MET A 99 -21.86 23.78 6.96
C MET A 99 -22.24 25.02 7.79
N LYS A 100 -21.28 25.74 8.39
CA LYS A 100 -21.56 26.99 9.13
C LYS A 100 -21.60 28.18 8.17
N TYR A 101 -22.69 28.95 8.22
CA TYR A 101 -23.00 30.01 7.25
C TYR A 101 -22.29 31.35 7.48
N GLU A 102 -21.77 31.59 8.69
CA GLU A 102 -21.62 32.96 9.20
C GLU A 102 -20.30 33.68 8.88
N VAL A 103 -19.36 33.09 8.16
CA VAL A 103 -18.24 33.74 7.42
C VAL A 103 -17.21 32.64 7.14
N ARG A 104 -16.92 32.40 5.85
CA ARG A 104 -15.84 31.48 5.47
C ARG A 104 -14.51 32.21 5.52
N ASP A 105 -13.72 31.88 6.53
CA ASP A 105 -12.30 32.17 6.50
C ASP A 105 -11.64 31.28 5.44
N VAL A 106 -11.49 31.82 4.24
CA VAL A 106 -10.81 31.16 3.12
C VAL A 106 -9.40 30.73 3.50
N LYS A 107 -8.71 31.47 4.39
CA LYS A 107 -7.37 31.08 4.85
C LYS A 107 -7.42 29.83 5.70
N PHE A 108 -8.43 29.70 6.58
CA PHE A 108 -8.66 28.50 7.36
C PHE A 108 -8.91 27.28 6.45
N ILE A 109 -9.80 27.43 5.46
CA ILE A 109 -10.13 26.35 4.52
C ILE A 109 -8.88 25.87 3.77
N LYS A 110 -8.10 26.80 3.21
CA LYS A 110 -6.85 26.46 2.50
C LYS A 110 -5.87 25.74 3.42
N LYS A 111 -5.67 26.24 4.64
CA LYS A 111 -4.79 25.61 5.62
C LYS A 111 -5.22 24.18 5.97
N GLU A 112 -6.52 23.93 6.11
CA GLU A 112 -7.02 22.58 6.38
C GLU A 112 -6.83 21.66 5.17
N ILE A 113 -7.02 22.16 3.94
CA ILE A 113 -6.76 21.39 2.71
C ILE A 113 -5.29 21.05 2.56
N ASP A 114 -4.38 22.00 2.76
CA ASP A 114 -2.94 21.78 2.69
C ASP A 114 -2.52 20.67 3.67
N TYR A 115 -3.03 20.73 4.91
CA TYR A 115 -2.78 19.68 5.90
C TYR A 115 -3.32 18.31 5.46
N LEU A 116 -4.52 18.27 4.87
CA LEU A 116 -5.11 17.03 4.37
C LEU A 116 -4.28 16.44 3.23
N LEU A 117 -3.75 17.27 2.33
CA LEU A 117 -2.89 16.86 1.22
C LEU A 117 -1.56 16.32 1.74
N ASP A 118 -0.93 17.01 2.67
CA ASP A 118 0.31 16.58 3.31
C ASP A 118 0.15 15.21 3.97
N GLU A 119 -0.86 15.04 4.84
CA GLU A 119 -1.12 13.75 5.48
C GLU A 119 -1.48 12.65 4.47
N ALA A 120 -2.26 12.97 3.43
CA ALA A 120 -2.65 12.00 2.41
C ALA A 120 -1.47 11.48 1.59
N SER A 121 -0.51 12.35 1.29
CA SER A 121 0.69 12.02 0.50
C SER A 121 1.53 10.92 1.15
N GLU A 122 1.53 10.86 2.48
CA GLU A 122 2.30 9.90 3.25
C GLU A 122 1.57 8.57 3.52
N ILE A 123 0.32 8.42 3.05
CA ILE A 123 -0.48 7.21 3.26
C ILE A 123 -0.52 6.36 1.99
N ASP A 124 -1.13 6.90 0.93
CA ASP A 124 -1.44 6.20 -0.32
C ASP A 124 -1.86 7.18 -1.42
N SER A 125 -1.45 6.92 -2.67
CA SER A 125 -1.79 7.74 -3.84
C SER A 125 -3.29 7.88 -4.08
N LEU A 126 -4.07 6.84 -3.78
CA LEU A 126 -5.52 6.87 -3.98
C LEU A 126 -6.20 7.75 -2.92
N ILE A 127 -5.67 7.78 -1.69
CA ILE A 127 -6.15 8.70 -0.65
C ILE A 127 -5.81 10.14 -1.04
N PHE A 128 -4.58 10.39 -1.51
CA PHE A 128 -4.16 11.70 -2.00
C PHE A 128 -5.05 12.21 -3.14
N SER A 129 -5.30 11.38 -4.17
CA SER A 129 -6.16 11.76 -5.30
C SER A 129 -7.59 12.14 -4.86
N ASN A 130 -8.12 11.47 -3.83
CA ASN A 130 -9.44 11.82 -3.27
C ASN A 130 -9.41 13.21 -2.60
N ILE A 131 -8.34 13.53 -1.87
CA ILE A 131 -8.20 14.87 -1.24
C ILE A 131 -8.01 15.97 -2.29
N VAL A 132 -7.25 15.73 -3.35
CA VAL A 132 -7.13 16.67 -4.49
C VAL A 132 -8.50 16.97 -5.12
N SER A 133 -9.40 15.98 -5.13
CA SER A 133 -10.76 16.19 -5.66
C SER A 133 -11.57 17.14 -4.77
N ILE A 134 -11.38 17.08 -3.46
CA ILE A 134 -11.97 18.03 -2.50
C ILE A 134 -11.37 19.43 -2.69
N GLU A 135 -10.03 19.54 -2.75
CA GLU A 135 -9.34 20.80 -3.01
C GLU A 135 -9.87 21.47 -4.27
N SER A 136 -9.88 20.74 -5.41
CA SER A 136 -10.35 21.27 -6.68
C SER A 136 -11.79 21.77 -6.58
N LYS A 137 -12.67 21.02 -5.91
CA LYS A 137 -14.08 21.43 -5.76
C LYS A 137 -14.22 22.70 -4.91
N ILE A 138 -13.45 22.80 -3.82
CA ILE A 138 -13.47 23.95 -2.93
C ILE A 138 -12.87 25.18 -3.62
N THR A 139 -11.69 25.05 -4.23
CA THR A 139 -10.93 26.15 -4.80
C THR A 139 -11.53 26.67 -6.09
N ASN A 140 -12.03 25.79 -6.96
CA ASN A 140 -12.51 26.18 -8.29
C ASN A 140 -13.99 26.52 -8.33
N TYR A 141 -14.78 26.10 -7.34
CA TYR A 141 -16.23 26.31 -7.36
C TYR A 141 -16.73 26.97 -6.08
N LEU A 142 -16.38 26.44 -4.91
CA LEU A 142 -16.98 26.90 -3.65
C LEU A 142 -16.49 28.29 -3.23
N ILE A 143 -15.19 28.55 -3.31
CA ILE A 143 -14.60 29.85 -2.97
C ILE A 143 -15.04 30.95 -3.95
N PRO A 144 -14.98 30.75 -5.28
CA PRO A 144 -15.49 31.75 -6.22
C PRO A 144 -16.96 32.09 -6.00
N LYS A 145 -17.83 31.08 -5.83
CA LYS A 145 -19.26 31.31 -5.54
C LYS A 145 -19.49 31.98 -4.17
N HIS A 146 -18.63 31.71 -3.18
CA HIS A 146 -18.70 32.40 -1.90
C HIS A 146 -18.49 33.90 -2.08
N ASP A 147 -17.49 34.30 -2.87
CA ASP A 147 -17.15 35.71 -3.07
C ASP A 147 -18.26 36.47 -3.82
N GLU A 148 -18.98 35.80 -4.73
CA GLU A 148 -20.18 36.34 -5.39
C GLU A 148 -21.34 36.61 -4.42
N CYS A 149 -21.40 35.89 -3.30
CA CYS A 149 -22.44 36.02 -2.30
C CYS A 149 -22.13 37.09 -1.23
N ILE A 150 -20.99 37.78 -1.32
CA ILE A 150 -20.61 38.86 -0.39
C ILE A 150 -21.19 40.18 -0.87
N GLY A 151 -22.21 40.67 -0.17
CA GLY A 151 -22.83 41.97 -0.38
C GLY A 151 -22.48 42.99 0.71
N LYS A 152 -23.17 44.13 0.68
CA LYS A 152 -23.19 45.11 1.77
C LYS A 152 -24.63 45.29 2.25
N ASP A 153 -24.83 45.37 3.56
CA ASP A 153 -26.12 45.74 4.13
C ASP A 153 -26.40 47.25 4.05
N GLU A 154 -27.54 47.67 4.58
CA GLU A 154 -27.99 49.07 4.65
C GLU A 154 -27.01 49.99 5.41
N THR A 155 -26.17 49.41 6.28
CA THR A 155 -25.14 50.13 7.06
C THR A 155 -23.75 50.11 6.40
N GLY A 156 -23.63 49.47 5.23
CA GLY A 156 -22.37 49.33 4.49
C GLY A 156 -21.47 48.19 5.01
N ASN A 157 -21.92 47.40 5.97
CA ASN A 157 -21.18 46.25 6.50
C ASN A 157 -21.23 45.09 5.51
N LYS A 158 -20.14 44.31 5.42
CA LYS A 158 -20.11 43.11 4.57
C LYS A 158 -21.06 42.06 5.15
N VAL A 159 -22.02 41.62 4.34
CA VAL A 159 -22.98 40.58 4.71
C VAL A 159 -22.99 39.49 3.65
N PHE A 160 -23.12 38.26 4.12
CA PHE A 160 -23.13 37.07 3.28
C PHE A 160 -24.58 36.68 2.93
N TYR A 161 -24.91 36.68 1.64
CA TYR A 161 -26.24 36.33 1.10
C TYR A 161 -26.12 35.08 0.21
N PRO A 162 -26.30 33.86 0.76
CA PRO A 162 -26.11 32.63 -0.01
C PRO A 162 -27.10 32.53 -1.17
N SER A 163 -26.60 32.39 -2.39
CA SER A 163 -27.41 32.03 -3.55
C SER A 163 -27.78 30.54 -3.53
N PRO A 164 -28.90 30.12 -4.16
CA PRO A 164 -29.24 28.69 -4.32
C PRO A 164 -28.08 27.88 -4.94
N ASP A 165 -27.47 28.46 -5.96
CA ASP A 165 -26.28 27.97 -6.67
C ASP A 165 -25.07 27.70 -5.77
N TYR A 166 -24.87 28.54 -4.75
CA TYR A 166 -23.81 28.36 -3.77
C TYR A 166 -24.14 27.23 -2.79
N LEU A 167 -25.40 27.15 -2.33
CA LEU A 167 -25.87 26.09 -1.44
C LEU A 167 -25.73 24.71 -2.09
N GLU A 168 -26.03 24.59 -3.38
CA GLU A 168 -25.85 23.36 -4.15
C GLU A 168 -24.38 22.91 -4.21
N VAL A 169 -23.46 23.84 -4.47
CA VAL A 169 -22.01 23.54 -4.49
C VAL A 169 -21.52 23.19 -3.09
N GLN A 170 -22.00 23.87 -2.05
CA GLN A 170 -21.67 23.58 -0.65
C GLN A 170 -22.11 22.16 -0.26
N LEU A 171 -23.38 21.81 -0.48
CA LEU A 171 -23.93 20.50 -0.16
C LEU A 171 -23.20 19.39 -0.93
N SER A 172 -23.02 19.57 -2.24
CA SER A 172 -22.32 18.57 -3.05
C SER A 172 -20.83 18.44 -2.70
N THR A 173 -20.21 19.46 -2.09
CA THR A 173 -18.85 19.38 -1.55
C THR A 173 -18.82 18.59 -0.24
N VAL A 174 -19.79 18.83 0.63
CA VAL A 174 -19.97 18.07 1.87
C VAL A 174 -20.23 16.58 1.58
N ASP A 175 -21.09 16.27 0.61
CA ASP A 175 -21.35 14.89 0.18
C ASP A 175 -20.09 14.19 -0.34
N LEU A 176 -19.24 14.91 -1.08
CA LEU A 176 -17.96 14.41 -1.54
C LEU A 176 -17.03 14.09 -0.37
N ILE A 177 -16.93 15.01 0.60
CA ILE A 177 -16.14 14.81 1.83
C ILE A 177 -16.62 13.57 2.59
N ASP A 178 -17.93 13.41 2.76
CA ASP A 178 -18.52 12.26 3.47
C ASP A 178 -18.30 10.93 2.72
N SER A 179 -18.38 10.95 1.39
CA SER A 179 -18.06 9.79 0.55
C SER A 179 -16.59 9.35 0.73
N ILE A 180 -15.68 10.31 0.72
CA ILE A 180 -14.24 10.06 0.93
C ILE A 180 -13.98 9.57 2.36
N ALA A 181 -14.64 10.15 3.36
CA ALA A 181 -14.58 9.68 4.75
C ALA A 181 -14.99 8.20 4.89
N LYS A 182 -16.04 7.76 4.18
CA LYS A 182 -16.44 6.34 4.12
C LYS A 182 -15.37 5.47 3.46
N HIS A 183 -14.72 5.96 2.40
CA HIS A 183 -13.61 5.24 1.76
C HIS A 183 -12.39 5.09 2.67
N LEU A 184 -12.05 6.12 3.45
CA LEU A 184 -10.97 6.06 4.43
C LEU A 184 -11.18 5.00 5.51
N ILE A 185 -12.42 4.80 5.95
CA ILE A 185 -12.76 3.73 6.88
C ILE A 185 -12.47 2.36 6.24
N LYS A 186 -12.80 2.16 4.96
CA LYS A 186 -12.47 0.91 4.23
C LYS A 186 -10.97 0.69 4.16
N PHE A 187 -10.18 1.74 3.87
CA PHE A 187 -8.72 1.65 3.88
C PHE A 187 -8.18 1.27 5.25
N LYS A 188 -8.66 1.91 6.31
CA LYS A 188 -8.28 1.58 7.69
C LYS A 188 -8.52 0.09 7.98
N SER A 189 -9.69 -0.44 7.64
CA SER A 189 -10.02 -1.85 7.83
C SER A 189 -9.14 -2.78 7.01
N LYS A 190 -8.75 -2.39 5.78
CA LYS A 190 -7.79 -3.14 4.96
C LYS A 190 -6.43 -3.22 5.66
N TYR A 191 -5.88 -2.08 6.09
CA TYR A 191 -4.59 -2.04 6.79
C TYR A 191 -4.61 -2.83 8.10
N GLN A 192 -5.70 -2.76 8.88
CA GLN A 192 -5.86 -3.57 10.09
C GLN A 192 -5.91 -5.06 9.79
N ARG A 193 -6.66 -5.47 8.77
CA ARG A 193 -6.74 -6.87 8.36
C ARG A 193 -5.39 -7.41 7.91
N ASP A 194 -4.65 -6.61 7.13
CA ASP A 194 -3.34 -7.02 6.65
C ASP A 194 -2.32 -7.05 7.80
N LEU A 195 -2.35 -6.10 8.73
CA LEU A 195 -1.53 -6.15 9.96
C LEU A 195 -1.78 -7.44 10.76
N ASN A 196 -3.04 -7.84 10.93
CA ASN A 196 -3.40 -9.07 11.65
C ASN A 196 -2.89 -10.35 10.97
N LYS A 197 -2.62 -10.35 9.66
CA LYS A 197 -1.99 -11.50 8.97
C LYS A 197 -0.50 -11.62 9.25
N TYR A 198 0.15 -10.54 9.70
CA TYR A 198 1.57 -10.54 10.01
C TYR A 198 1.82 -10.78 11.50
N ILE A 199 0.91 -10.39 12.38
CA ILE A 199 1.05 -10.59 13.82
C ILE A 199 0.63 -12.00 14.26
N ASN A 200 -0.36 -12.61 13.59
CA ASN A 200 -0.80 -14.00 13.82
C ASN A 200 -0.06 -14.98 12.90
#